data_AF-A0A2V8GIF4-F1
#
_entry.id   AF-A0A2V8GIF4-F1
#
_cell.length_a   1.000
_cell.length_b   1.000
_cell.length_c   1.000
_cell.angle_alpha   90.00
_cell.angle_beta   90.00
_cell.angle_gamma   90.00
#
_symmetry.space_group_name_H-M   'P 1'
#
loop_
_entity.id
_entity.type
_entity.pdbx_description
1 polymer ?
#
loop_
_entity_poly.entity_id
_entity_poly.type
_entity_poly.pdbx_seq_one_letter_code
_entity_poly.pdbx_strand_id
1 'polypeptide(L)'
;MASGSSALVFYISGHGFGHAARCIEVINAVLARRPETRIGVRTAAPRWLFDLTVKGRITFGTLETDTGVVQIDALTLDEADSIRRASSFHSDLVTRAASEARVLRELGAGIIVGDIPPLAFAVGGAAGIPSIGLGNFTWDWIYADYPRIRLAPSLLPAIRTAYSKASMALRLPMWGGFETFSNVKDIPFIARHATQTREQVCKSLRLPTDKPIVLASFGGYGLPGLETEALAKFKKYTVVTTANLPLGRARKEMPTAERKGSFISVNEEA
;
A
#
# COMPACT_ATOMS: atom_id res chain seq x y z
N MET A 1 -10.11 -28.66 23.56
CA MET A 1 -10.56 -28.74 22.15
C MET A 1 -9.51 -28.07 21.29
N ALA A 2 -9.09 -28.71 20.21
CA ALA A 2 -7.84 -28.42 19.50
C ALA A 2 -7.65 -26.93 19.17
N SER A 3 -6.60 -26.31 19.71
CA SER A 3 -6.09 -25.01 19.24
C SER A 3 -5.42 -25.21 17.88
N GLY A 4 -6.24 -25.44 16.84
CA GLY A 4 -5.77 -25.46 15.47
C GLY A 4 -5.13 -24.11 15.14
N SER A 5 -3.90 -24.13 14.63
CA SER A 5 -3.17 -22.94 14.20
C SER A 5 -4.06 -22.07 13.30
N SER A 6 -4.51 -20.93 13.85
CA SER A 6 -5.41 -20.01 13.17
C SER A 6 -4.61 -19.07 12.27
N ALA A 7 -5.13 -18.77 11.08
CA ALA A 7 -4.43 -17.95 10.11
C ALA A 7 -4.43 -16.46 10.48
N LEU A 8 -3.36 -15.75 10.12
CA LEU A 8 -3.37 -14.29 10.04
C LEU A 8 -3.82 -13.90 8.63
N VAL A 9 -4.89 -13.13 8.52
CA VAL A 9 -5.40 -12.68 7.22
C VAL A 9 -5.22 -11.19 7.05
N PHE A 10 -4.45 -10.80 6.04
CA PHE A 10 -4.14 -9.42 5.70
C PHE A 10 -5.15 -8.89 4.68
N TYR A 11 -5.83 -7.80 5.03
CA TYR A 11 -6.60 -6.99 4.09
C TYR A 11 -5.78 -5.76 3.76
N ILE A 12 -5.28 -5.70 2.53
CA ILE A 12 -4.32 -4.67 2.13
C ILE A 12 -5.00 -3.74 1.15
N SER A 13 -4.97 -2.43 1.40
CA SER A 13 -5.46 -1.44 0.42
C SER A 13 -4.77 -1.65 -0.93
N GLY A 14 -5.54 -1.51 -2.00
CA GLY A 14 -5.01 -1.49 -3.37
C GLY A 14 -4.43 -0.14 -3.79
N HIS A 15 -4.53 0.89 -2.94
CA HIS A 15 -4.15 2.25 -3.26
C HIS A 15 -2.63 2.45 -3.26
N GLY A 16 -1.98 2.03 -4.34
CA GLY A 16 -0.53 2.14 -4.53
C GLY A 16 0.27 1.02 -3.86
N PHE A 17 1.48 0.80 -4.35
CA PHE A 17 2.31 -0.34 -3.92
C PHE A 17 2.89 -0.20 -2.52
N GLY A 18 2.85 0.99 -1.92
CA GLY A 18 3.33 1.24 -0.56
C GLY A 18 2.64 0.37 0.51
N HIS A 19 1.32 0.17 0.38
CA HIS A 19 0.54 -0.69 1.28
C HIS A 19 0.97 -2.16 1.16
N ALA A 20 1.05 -2.69 -0.07
CA ALA A 20 1.55 -4.04 -0.29
C ALA A 20 2.98 -4.21 0.24
N ALA A 21 3.89 -3.29 -0.09
CA ALA A 21 5.29 -3.37 0.30
C ALA A 21 5.47 -3.41 1.82
N ARG A 22 4.76 -2.58 2.59
CA ARG A 22 4.86 -2.62 4.06
C ARG A 22 4.26 -3.89 4.66
N CYS A 23 3.10 -4.34 4.16
CA CYS A 23 2.48 -5.57 4.66
C CYS A 23 3.32 -6.81 4.34
N ILE A 24 3.99 -6.84 3.20
CA ILE A 24 4.97 -7.88 2.85
C ILE A 24 6.09 -7.95 3.90
N GLU A 25 6.62 -6.81 4.35
CA GLU A 25 7.64 -6.81 5.41
C GLU A 25 7.11 -7.33 6.74
N VAL A 26 5.87 -7.01 7.10
CA VAL A 26 5.22 -7.60 8.30
C VAL A 26 5.05 -9.10 8.14
N ILE A 27 4.55 -9.57 6.99
CA ILE A 27 4.38 -10.99 6.67
C ILE A 27 5.73 -11.72 6.78
N ASN A 28 6.78 -11.16 6.18
CA ASN A 28 8.13 -11.71 6.24
C ASN A 28 8.67 -11.75 7.67
N ALA A 29 8.44 -10.70 8.47
CA ALA A 29 8.88 -10.65 9.86
C ALA A 29 8.14 -11.66 10.76
N VAL A 30 6.88 -11.98 10.45
CA VAL A 30 6.11 -13.03 11.10
C VAL A 30 6.64 -14.40 10.70
N LEU A 31 6.76 -14.68 9.40
CA LEU A 31 7.23 -15.96 8.87
C LEU A 31 8.66 -16.27 9.29
N ALA A 32 9.52 -15.27 9.45
CA ALA A 32 10.87 -15.47 9.98
C ALA A 32 10.87 -15.92 11.45
N ARG A 33 9.87 -15.51 12.24
CA ARG A 33 9.74 -15.89 13.67
C ARG A 33 8.96 -17.17 13.87
N ARG A 34 7.96 -17.42 13.02
CA ARG A 34 7.04 -18.56 13.05
C ARG A 34 6.72 -19.04 11.64
N PRO A 35 7.62 -19.84 11.03
CA PRO A 35 7.49 -20.29 9.64
C PRO A 35 6.21 -21.08 9.33
N GLU A 36 5.60 -21.69 10.35
CA GLU A 36 4.35 -22.44 10.30
C GLU A 36 3.08 -21.58 10.29
N THR A 37 3.24 -20.25 10.45
CA THR A 37 2.09 -19.33 10.45
C THR A 37 1.38 -19.38 9.11
N ARG A 38 0.08 -19.67 9.13
CA ARG A 38 -0.78 -19.61 7.95
C ARG A 38 -1.10 -18.15 7.65
N ILE A 39 -0.75 -17.70 6.45
CA ILE A 39 -0.98 -16.31 6.01
C ILE A 39 -2.00 -16.29 4.87
N GLY A 40 -3.08 -15.53 5.05
CA GLY A 40 -4.00 -15.15 3.99
C GLY A 40 -3.78 -13.70 3.55
N VAL A 41 -3.96 -13.41 2.27
CA VAL A 41 -3.85 -12.05 1.72
C VAL A 41 -5.07 -11.75 0.86
N ARG A 42 -5.73 -10.61 1.13
CA ARG A 42 -6.91 -10.09 0.43
C ARG A 42 -6.61 -8.67 -0.03
N THR A 43 -6.48 -8.47 -1.34
CA THR A 43 -6.08 -7.15 -1.88
C THR A 43 -6.33 -7.05 -3.38
N ALA A 44 -6.46 -5.82 -3.89
CA ALA A 44 -6.44 -5.52 -5.32
C ALA A 44 -5.01 -5.27 -5.84
N ALA A 45 -4.01 -5.19 -4.96
CA ALA A 45 -2.62 -5.07 -5.36
C ALA A 45 -2.19 -6.30 -6.20
N PRO A 46 -1.39 -6.11 -7.26
CA PRO A 46 -0.98 -7.21 -8.14
C PRO A 46 -0.24 -8.34 -7.40
N ARG A 47 -0.61 -9.60 -7.70
CA ARG A 47 -0.02 -10.80 -7.07
C ARG A 47 1.51 -10.87 -7.21
N TRP A 48 2.06 -10.37 -8.33
CA TRP A 48 3.50 -10.41 -8.61
C TRP A 48 4.34 -9.71 -7.53
N LEU A 49 3.81 -8.67 -6.86
CA LEU A 49 4.52 -7.98 -5.77
C LEU A 49 4.80 -8.93 -4.60
N PHE A 50 3.83 -9.79 -4.29
CA PHE A 50 3.92 -10.77 -3.21
C PHE A 50 4.82 -11.94 -3.62
N ASP A 51 4.65 -12.47 -4.83
CA ASP A 51 5.47 -13.57 -5.35
C ASP A 51 6.96 -13.18 -5.40
N LEU A 52 7.27 -11.91 -5.65
CA LEU A 52 8.65 -11.41 -5.74
C LEU A 52 9.37 -11.35 -4.37
N THR A 53 8.63 -11.14 -3.28
CA THR A 53 9.24 -10.63 -2.03
C THR A 53 8.85 -11.41 -0.78
N VAL A 54 7.75 -12.16 -0.79
CA VAL A 54 7.33 -12.96 0.36
C VAL A 54 8.20 -14.20 0.47
N LYS A 55 8.77 -14.43 1.66
CA LYS A 55 9.75 -15.49 1.94
C LYS A 55 9.13 -16.82 2.39
N GLY A 56 7.81 -16.98 2.25
CA GLY A 56 7.09 -18.18 2.65
C GLY A 56 5.78 -18.34 1.90
N ARG A 57 4.92 -19.25 2.37
CA ARG A 57 3.65 -19.55 1.68
C ARG A 57 2.54 -18.61 2.12
N ILE A 58 1.80 -18.10 1.15
CA ILE A 58 0.59 -17.31 1.36
C ILE A 58 -0.59 -17.91 0.60
N THR A 59 -1.79 -17.77 1.14
CA THR A 59 -3.03 -17.95 0.40
C THR A 59 -3.47 -16.58 -0.11
N PHE A 60 -3.20 -16.31 -1.38
CA PHE A 60 -3.52 -15.04 -2.02
C PHE A 60 -4.93 -15.07 -2.62
N GLY A 61 -5.70 -14.01 -2.44
CA GLY A 61 -6.93 -13.82 -3.19
C GLY A 61 -7.22 -12.35 -3.50
N THR A 62 -7.56 -12.10 -4.76
CA THR A 62 -7.87 -10.76 -5.27
C THR A 62 -9.17 -10.24 -4.68
N LEU A 63 -9.14 -9.04 -4.10
CA LEU A 63 -10.31 -8.37 -3.53
C LEU A 63 -10.08 -6.85 -3.48
N GLU A 64 -10.98 -6.06 -4.03
CA GLU A 64 -11.02 -4.62 -3.77
C GLU A 64 -11.47 -4.39 -2.32
N THR A 65 -10.54 -3.92 -1.48
CA THR A 65 -10.74 -3.74 -0.03
C THR A 65 -11.15 -2.31 0.34
N ASP A 66 -10.77 -1.35 -0.50
CA ASP A 66 -11.16 0.04 -0.50
C ASP A 66 -10.94 0.64 -1.90
N THR A 67 -11.34 1.90 -2.09
CA THR A 67 -11.23 2.61 -3.38
C THR A 67 -10.00 3.51 -3.48
N GLY A 68 -9.41 3.85 -2.33
CA GLY A 68 -8.41 4.89 -2.16
C GLY A 68 -8.79 6.25 -2.75
N VAL A 69 -7.76 7.08 -2.98
CA VAL A 69 -7.88 8.33 -3.72
C VAL A 69 -7.67 8.08 -5.21
N VAL A 70 -8.46 8.73 -6.05
CA VAL A 70 -8.26 8.73 -7.50
C VAL A 70 -7.18 9.74 -7.83
N GLN A 71 -6.06 9.25 -8.35
CA GLN A 71 -4.94 10.08 -8.77
C GLN A 71 -4.95 10.25 -10.29
N ILE A 72 -4.87 11.49 -10.75
CA ILE A 72 -4.63 11.83 -12.16
C ILE A 72 -3.13 11.69 -12.44
N ASP A 73 -2.30 12.18 -11.52
CA ASP A 73 -0.85 12.02 -11.50
C ASP A 73 -0.35 12.01 -10.04
N ALA A 74 0.98 12.03 -9.83
CA ALA A 74 1.58 12.00 -8.49
C ALA A 74 1.23 13.20 -7.59
N LEU A 75 0.80 14.33 -8.15
CA LEU A 75 0.50 15.57 -7.44
C LEU A 75 -0.96 16.04 -7.61
N THR A 76 -1.67 15.52 -8.60
CA THR A 76 -3.05 15.92 -8.94
C THR A 76 -4.04 14.81 -8.59
N LEU A 77 -5.03 15.14 -7.76
CA LEU A 77 -6.06 14.22 -7.29
C LEU A 77 -7.42 14.56 -7.93
N ASP A 78 -8.21 13.55 -8.27
CA ASP A 78 -9.63 13.72 -8.62
C ASP A 78 -10.50 13.53 -7.38
N GLU A 79 -10.73 14.64 -6.68
CA GLU A 79 -11.57 14.66 -5.48
C GLU A 79 -13.02 14.20 -5.76
N ALA A 80 -13.59 14.56 -6.92
CA ALA A 80 -14.98 14.21 -7.23
C ALA A 80 -15.12 12.71 -7.42
N ASP A 81 -14.24 12.11 -8.21
CA ASP A 81 -14.31 10.68 -8.46
C ASP A 81 -13.92 9.87 -7.22
N SER A 82 -12.99 10.38 -6.40
CA SER A 82 -12.65 9.78 -5.10
C SER A 82 -13.87 9.65 -4.20
N ILE A 83 -14.60 10.75 -3.97
CA ILE A 83 -15.81 10.73 -3.13
C ILE A 83 -16.91 9.87 -3.74
N ARG A 84 -17.12 9.94 -5.06
CA ARG A 84 -18.13 9.14 -5.76
C ARG A 84 -17.86 7.64 -5.62
N ARG A 85 -16.62 7.19 -5.88
CA ARG A 85 -16.20 5.79 -5.76
C ARG A 85 -16.29 5.32 -4.31
N ALA A 86 -15.76 6.10 -3.37
CA ALA A 86 -15.79 5.77 -1.95
C ALA A 86 -17.23 5.64 -1.44
N SER A 87 -18.12 6.58 -1.79
CA SER A 87 -19.54 6.52 -1.41
C SER A 87 -20.22 5.26 -1.97
N SER A 88 -20.00 4.95 -3.25
CA SER A 88 -20.59 3.75 -3.88
C SER A 88 -20.04 2.44 -3.31
N PHE A 89 -18.76 2.39 -2.94
CA PHE A 89 -18.17 1.19 -2.36
C PHE A 89 -18.69 0.93 -0.95
N HIS A 90 -18.75 1.98 -0.13
CA HIS A 90 -19.11 1.86 1.28
C HIS A 90 -20.61 1.76 1.54
N SER A 91 -21.48 2.09 0.57
CA SER A 91 -22.93 1.89 0.69
C SER A 91 -23.31 0.42 0.83
N ASP A 92 -22.48 -0.51 0.34
CA ASP A 92 -22.70 -1.96 0.41
C ASP A 92 -21.70 -2.67 1.35
N LEU A 93 -21.07 -1.92 2.26
CA LEU A 93 -20.00 -2.43 3.12
C LEU A 93 -20.46 -3.61 4.00
N VAL A 94 -21.70 -3.56 4.49
CA VAL A 94 -22.28 -4.62 5.34
C VAL A 94 -22.41 -5.93 4.57
N THR A 95 -22.96 -5.90 3.35
CA THR A 95 -23.12 -7.09 2.51
C THR A 95 -21.78 -7.67 2.10
N ARG A 96 -20.84 -6.81 1.69
CA ARG A 96 -19.45 -7.21 1.36
C ARG A 96 -18.79 -7.88 2.56
N ALA A 97 -18.92 -7.29 3.75
CA ALA A 97 -18.37 -7.84 4.97
C ALA A 97 -18.99 -9.20 5.33
N ALA A 98 -20.30 -9.35 5.19
CA ALA A 98 -20.99 -10.62 5.45
C ALA A 98 -20.56 -11.73 4.48
N SER A 99 -20.40 -11.41 3.20
CA SER A 99 -19.93 -12.38 2.21
C SER A 99 -18.50 -12.84 2.51
N GLU A 100 -17.62 -11.88 2.81
CA GLU A 100 -16.21 -12.12 3.06
C GLU A 100 -15.96 -12.80 4.42
N ALA A 101 -16.80 -12.56 5.43
CA ALA A 101 -16.76 -13.31 6.70
C ALA A 101 -16.92 -14.82 6.49
N ARG A 102 -17.63 -15.25 5.44
CA ARG A 102 -17.74 -16.67 5.09
C ARG A 102 -16.42 -17.24 4.58
N VAL A 103 -15.71 -16.50 3.73
CA VAL A 103 -14.38 -16.84 3.21
C VAL A 103 -13.36 -16.97 4.34
N LEU A 104 -13.42 -16.10 5.35
CA LEU A 104 -12.52 -16.18 6.51
C LEU A 104 -12.66 -17.46 7.33
N ARG A 105 -13.87 -18.04 7.39
CA ARG A 105 -14.09 -19.33 8.06
C ARG A 105 -13.38 -20.47 7.33
N GLU A 106 -13.42 -20.47 6.00
CA GLU A 106 -12.71 -21.45 5.16
C GLU A 106 -11.18 -21.31 5.30
N LEU A 107 -10.70 -20.07 5.41
CA LEU A 107 -9.29 -19.79 5.67
C LEU A 107 -8.85 -20.14 7.11
N GLY A 108 -9.80 -20.39 8.02
CA GLY A 108 -9.52 -20.60 9.44
C GLY A 108 -8.86 -19.39 10.09
N ALA A 109 -9.32 -18.18 9.74
CA ALA A 109 -8.75 -16.94 10.22
C ALA A 109 -8.94 -16.77 11.74
N GLY A 110 -7.85 -16.44 12.45
CA GLY A 110 -7.88 -16.13 13.89
C GLY A 110 -7.64 -14.67 14.22
N ILE A 111 -6.93 -13.95 13.34
CA ILE A 111 -6.70 -12.50 13.47
C ILE A 111 -6.73 -11.90 12.06
N ILE A 112 -7.34 -10.72 11.95
CA ILE A 112 -7.30 -9.89 10.75
C ILE A 112 -6.28 -8.76 10.96
N VAL A 113 -5.46 -8.50 9.95
CA VAL A 113 -4.61 -7.31 9.88
C VAL A 113 -5.08 -6.45 8.71
N GLY A 114 -5.66 -5.30 9.00
CA GLY A 114 -6.12 -4.34 8.00
C GLY A 114 -5.09 -3.25 7.77
N ASP A 115 -4.54 -3.16 6.56
CA ASP A 115 -3.77 -1.99 6.09
C ASP A 115 -4.71 -0.81 5.77
N ILE A 116 -5.49 -0.46 6.78
CA ILE A 116 -6.51 0.58 6.86
C ILE A 116 -7.75 0.47 5.92
N PRO A 117 -8.06 -0.61 5.16
CA PRO A 117 -9.33 -0.65 4.44
C PRO A 117 -10.50 -0.81 5.44
N PRO A 118 -11.58 -0.03 5.35
CA PRO A 118 -12.71 -0.13 6.28
C PRO A 118 -13.37 -1.52 6.21
N LEU A 119 -13.30 -2.18 5.05
CA LEU A 119 -13.80 -3.55 4.86
C LEU A 119 -13.18 -4.55 5.84
N ALA A 120 -11.90 -4.45 6.17
CA ALA A 120 -11.23 -5.39 7.08
C ALA A 120 -11.90 -5.45 8.45
N PHE A 121 -12.26 -4.28 8.98
CA PHE A 121 -12.82 -4.12 10.31
C PHE A 121 -14.32 -4.42 10.33
N ALA A 122 -15.02 -4.09 9.24
CA ALA A 122 -16.39 -4.54 9.05
C ALA A 122 -16.49 -6.08 8.98
N VAL A 123 -15.56 -6.73 8.26
CA VAL A 123 -15.43 -8.19 8.20
C VAL A 123 -15.11 -8.77 9.57
N GLY A 124 -14.13 -8.21 10.30
CA GLY A 124 -13.79 -8.67 11.64
C GLY A 124 -14.98 -8.63 12.60
N GLY A 125 -15.74 -7.53 12.59
CA GLY A 125 -16.97 -7.43 13.38
C GLY A 125 -18.05 -8.43 12.95
N ALA A 126 -18.25 -8.64 11.65
CA ALA A 126 -19.22 -9.62 11.14
C ALA A 126 -18.84 -11.08 11.42
N ALA A 127 -17.54 -11.40 11.42
CA ALA A 127 -17.02 -12.73 11.67
C ALA A 127 -16.77 -13.03 13.16
N GLY A 128 -16.81 -12.02 14.03
CA GLY A 128 -16.38 -12.15 15.42
C GLY A 128 -14.88 -12.40 15.58
N ILE A 129 -14.07 -11.95 14.60
CA ILE A 129 -12.61 -12.15 14.57
C ILE A 129 -11.92 -10.84 14.97
N PRO A 130 -10.97 -10.85 15.92
CA PRO A 130 -10.23 -9.66 16.28
C PRO A 130 -9.46 -9.10 15.09
N SER A 131 -9.47 -7.77 14.95
CA SER A 131 -8.84 -7.07 13.83
C SER A 131 -7.90 -5.97 14.32
N ILE A 132 -6.75 -5.86 13.66
CA ILE A 132 -5.69 -4.90 13.96
C ILE A 132 -5.55 -3.96 12.76
N GLY A 133 -5.72 -2.66 12.97
CA GLY A 133 -5.39 -1.66 11.97
C GLY A 133 -3.88 -1.43 11.89
N LEU A 134 -3.33 -1.18 10.70
CA LEU A 134 -1.93 -0.88 10.48
C LEU A 134 -1.78 0.22 9.42
N GLY A 135 -1.21 1.37 9.77
CA GLY A 135 -1.01 2.44 8.78
C GLY A 135 -0.65 3.80 9.36
N ASN A 136 -0.55 4.80 8.48
CA ASN A 136 -0.24 6.20 8.82
C ASN A 136 -1.51 7.06 8.76
N PHE A 137 -2.39 6.82 7.79
CA PHE A 137 -3.57 7.64 7.55
C PHE A 137 -4.81 6.77 7.50
N THR A 138 -5.91 7.26 8.06
CA THR A 138 -7.23 6.63 7.94
C THR A 138 -8.06 7.27 6.84
N TRP A 139 -8.91 6.48 6.17
CA TRP A 139 -9.70 6.99 5.03
C TRP A 139 -10.72 8.06 5.46
N ASP A 140 -11.26 7.97 6.69
CA ASP A 140 -12.16 9.01 7.20
C ASP A 140 -11.44 10.33 7.44
N TRP A 141 -10.17 10.30 7.84
CA TRP A 141 -9.34 11.49 7.96
C TRP A 141 -9.04 12.10 6.58
N ILE A 142 -8.61 11.27 5.62
CA ILE A 142 -8.32 11.72 4.24
C ILE A 142 -9.57 12.35 3.59
N TYR A 143 -10.72 11.67 3.65
CA TYR A 143 -11.93 12.16 2.98
C TYR A 143 -12.60 13.32 3.71
N ALA A 144 -12.33 13.53 5.01
CA ALA A 144 -12.89 14.67 5.74
C ALA A 144 -12.35 16.01 5.24
N ASP A 145 -11.12 16.04 4.71
CA ASP A 145 -10.48 17.24 4.17
C ASP A 145 -11.00 17.61 2.77
N TYR A 146 -11.80 16.75 2.12
CA TYR A 146 -12.35 17.00 0.79
C TYR A 146 -13.67 17.78 0.87
N PRO A 147 -13.76 19.01 0.31
CA PRO A 147 -15.00 19.78 0.32
C PRO A 147 -16.22 19.02 -0.21
N ARG A 148 -16.03 18.15 -1.21
CA ARG A 148 -17.10 17.34 -1.84
C ARG A 148 -17.64 16.24 -0.93
N ILE A 149 -17.06 15.98 0.24
CA ILE A 149 -17.62 15.04 1.22
C ILE A 149 -19.07 15.38 1.60
N ARG A 150 -19.45 16.67 1.49
CA ARG A 150 -20.84 17.15 1.67
C ARG A 150 -21.86 16.48 0.73
N LEU A 151 -21.41 15.93 -0.40
CA LEU A 151 -22.24 15.21 -1.37
C LEU A 151 -22.45 13.73 -0.99
N ALA A 152 -21.72 13.22 -0.01
CA ALA A 152 -21.78 11.84 0.48
C ALA A 152 -21.87 11.80 2.03
N PRO A 153 -22.96 12.31 2.63
CA PRO A 153 -23.05 12.51 4.08
C PRO A 153 -22.95 11.22 4.92
N SER A 154 -23.24 10.05 4.32
CA SER A 154 -23.13 8.75 4.98
C SER A 154 -21.73 8.13 4.92
N LEU A 155 -20.80 8.67 4.12
CA LEU A 155 -19.49 8.06 3.87
C LEU A 155 -18.61 8.03 5.13
N LEU A 156 -18.36 9.19 5.76
CA LEU A 156 -17.54 9.23 6.99
C LEU A 156 -18.16 8.42 8.13
N PRO A 157 -19.49 8.52 8.41
CA PRO A 157 -20.12 7.64 9.40
C PRO A 157 -19.94 6.15 9.12
N ALA A 158 -20.07 5.72 7.86
CA ALA A 158 -19.89 4.32 7.48
C ALA A 158 -18.46 3.82 7.71
N ILE A 159 -17.46 4.61 7.31
CA ILE A 159 -16.04 4.29 7.52
C ILE A 159 -15.72 4.25 9.02
N ARG A 160 -16.14 5.25 9.79
CA ARG A 160 -15.90 5.31 11.24
C ARG A 160 -16.54 4.15 11.98
N THR A 161 -17.78 3.80 11.63
CA THR A 161 -18.47 2.62 12.19
C THR A 161 -17.74 1.31 11.88
N ALA A 162 -17.02 1.24 10.76
CA ALA A 162 -16.18 0.10 10.47
C ALA A 162 -14.90 0.11 11.32
N TYR A 163 -14.17 1.24 11.37
CA TYR A 163 -12.96 1.38 12.18
C TYR A 163 -13.19 1.15 13.67
N SER A 164 -14.35 1.53 14.22
CA SER A 164 -14.67 1.31 15.64
C SER A 164 -14.80 -0.17 16.02
N LYS A 165 -14.89 -1.08 15.03
CA LYS A 165 -14.91 -2.54 15.26
C LYS A 165 -13.51 -3.14 15.39
N ALA A 166 -12.46 -2.37 15.11
CA ALA A 166 -11.09 -2.82 15.29
C ALA A 166 -10.79 -3.06 16.77
N SER A 167 -10.05 -4.13 17.06
CA SER A 167 -9.60 -4.44 18.42
C SER A 167 -8.47 -3.50 18.84
N MET A 168 -7.62 -3.08 17.91
CA MET A 168 -6.60 -2.05 18.09
C MET A 168 -6.07 -1.53 16.75
N ALA A 169 -5.25 -0.49 16.79
CA ALA A 169 -4.43 -0.02 15.68
C ALA A 169 -2.94 0.07 16.06
N LEU A 170 -2.09 -0.26 15.10
CA LEU A 170 -0.66 -0.02 15.07
C LEU A 170 -0.42 1.18 14.15
N ARG A 171 -0.13 2.33 14.74
CA ARG A 171 -0.01 3.60 14.02
C ARG A 171 1.44 3.89 13.70
N LEU A 172 1.71 4.14 12.42
CA LEU A 172 3.04 4.44 11.89
C LEU A 172 3.35 5.95 12.02
N PRO A 173 4.62 6.38 11.97
CA PRO A 173 4.96 7.81 12.09
C PRO A 173 4.41 8.65 10.94
N MET A 174 4.34 9.98 11.10
CA MET A 174 3.70 10.90 10.13
C MET A 174 2.22 10.54 9.90
N TRP A 175 1.48 10.35 10.98
CA TRP A 175 0.10 9.89 10.92
C TRP A 175 -0.92 11.03 10.89
N GLY A 176 -2.13 10.70 10.43
CA GLY A 176 -3.33 11.52 10.51
C GLY A 176 -4.56 10.62 10.70
N GLY A 177 -5.48 11.02 11.57
CA GLY A 177 -6.66 10.23 11.92
C GLY A 177 -6.44 9.31 13.14
N PHE A 178 -7.08 8.13 13.11
CA PHE A 178 -7.12 7.10 14.16
C PHE A 178 -7.97 7.41 15.40
N GLU A 179 -8.66 8.55 15.47
CA GLU A 179 -9.49 8.92 16.64
C GLU A 179 -10.66 7.95 16.88
N THR A 180 -11.06 7.22 15.83
CA THR A 180 -12.13 6.21 15.91
C THR A 180 -11.68 4.88 16.53
N PHE A 181 -10.37 4.62 16.59
CA PHE A 181 -9.85 3.38 17.19
C PHE A 181 -9.77 3.52 18.71
N SER A 182 -10.28 2.53 19.44
CA SER A 182 -10.33 2.56 20.92
C SER A 182 -8.97 2.27 21.58
N ASN A 183 -8.04 1.66 20.85
CA ASN A 183 -6.71 1.29 21.34
C ASN A 183 -5.69 1.49 20.23
N VAL A 184 -4.82 2.50 20.37
CA VAL A 184 -3.81 2.84 19.38
C VAL A 184 -2.43 2.70 20.00
N LYS A 185 -1.54 1.97 19.32
CA LYS A 185 -0.13 1.84 19.69
C LYS A 185 0.73 2.39 18.58
N ASP A 186 1.55 3.39 18.90
CA ASP A 186 2.55 3.90 17.97
C ASP A 186 3.69 2.88 17.81
N ILE A 187 4.08 2.64 16.55
CA ILE A 187 5.19 1.75 16.17
C ILE A 187 6.12 2.50 15.19
N PRO A 188 7.40 2.11 15.07
CA PRO A 188 8.32 2.72 14.11
C PRO A 188 7.90 2.43 12.66
N PHE A 189 8.53 3.10 11.70
CA PHE A 189 8.34 2.80 10.28
C PHE A 189 8.58 1.32 9.97
N ILE A 190 7.78 0.80 9.05
CA ILE A 190 7.99 -0.51 8.43
C ILE A 190 8.61 -0.24 7.07
N ALA A 191 9.88 -0.62 6.94
CA ALA A 191 10.65 -0.42 5.72
C ALA A 191 11.61 -1.59 5.50
N ARG A 192 11.99 -1.79 4.24
CA ARG A 192 13.06 -2.71 3.87
C ARG A 192 14.40 -2.13 4.28
N HIS A 193 15.28 -3.00 4.77
CA HIS A 193 16.68 -2.66 4.98
C HIS A 193 17.45 -2.85 3.66
N ALA A 194 18.27 -1.86 3.30
CA ALA A 194 19.16 -1.97 2.16
C ALA A 194 20.16 -3.11 2.39
N THR A 195 20.25 -4.03 1.43
CA THR A 195 21.21 -5.14 1.44
C THR A 195 22.43 -4.88 0.55
N GLN A 196 22.38 -3.81 -0.25
CA GLN A 196 23.45 -3.40 -1.14
C GLN A 196 24.06 -2.07 -0.67
N THR A 197 25.37 -1.94 -0.82
CA THR A 197 26.07 -0.68 -0.56
C THR A 197 25.80 0.33 -1.67
N ARG A 198 26.09 1.61 -1.39
CA ARG A 198 26.01 2.69 -2.38
C ARG A 198 26.82 2.34 -3.63
N GLU A 199 28.03 1.81 -3.46
CA GLU A 199 28.95 1.47 -4.55
C GLU A 199 28.39 0.34 -5.40
N GLN A 200 27.77 -0.67 -4.78
CA GLN A 200 27.13 -1.78 -5.50
C GLN A 200 25.96 -1.30 -6.34
N VAL A 201 25.08 -0.47 -5.75
CA VAL A 201 23.93 0.11 -6.46
C VAL A 201 24.38 1.04 -7.58
N CYS A 202 25.36 1.91 -7.35
CA CYS A 202 25.85 2.80 -8.40
C CYS A 202 26.52 2.01 -9.52
N LYS A 203 27.26 0.94 -9.21
CA LYS A 203 27.87 0.07 -10.22
C LYS A 203 26.81 -0.68 -11.03
N SER A 204 25.79 -1.27 -10.40
CA SER A 204 24.74 -2.02 -11.11
C SER A 204 23.92 -1.11 -12.02
N LEU A 205 23.56 0.08 -11.54
CA LEU A 205 22.79 1.07 -12.26
C LEU A 205 23.64 1.97 -13.17
N ARG A 206 24.96 1.74 -13.23
CA ARG A 206 25.93 2.53 -14.01
C ARG A 206 25.86 4.04 -13.70
N LEU A 207 25.62 4.38 -12.44
CA LEU A 207 25.53 5.75 -11.96
C LEU A 207 26.93 6.32 -11.67
N PRO A 208 27.23 7.55 -12.11
CA PRO A 208 28.47 8.21 -11.78
C PRO A 208 28.49 8.62 -10.29
N THR A 209 29.62 8.37 -9.63
CA THR A 209 29.81 8.57 -8.18
C THR A 209 30.66 9.80 -7.86
N ASP A 210 31.09 10.55 -8.86
CA ASP A 210 31.90 11.78 -8.75
C ASP A 210 31.11 12.98 -8.19
N LYS A 211 29.78 12.87 -8.13
CA LYS A 211 28.87 13.93 -7.71
C LYS A 211 27.80 13.42 -6.74
N PRO A 212 27.20 14.31 -5.93
CA PRO A 212 25.98 13.98 -5.20
C PRO A 212 24.86 13.53 -6.15
N ILE A 213 24.16 12.48 -5.75
CA ILE A 213 23.07 11.88 -6.53
C ILE A 213 21.74 12.34 -5.93
N VAL A 214 20.83 12.82 -6.78
CA VAL A 214 19.47 13.22 -6.42
C VAL A 214 18.49 12.25 -7.09
N LEU A 215 17.71 11.50 -6.30
CA LEU A 215 16.64 10.65 -6.82
C LEU A 215 15.33 11.44 -6.85
N ALA A 216 14.84 11.71 -8.06
CA ALA A 216 13.52 12.29 -8.30
C ALA A 216 12.56 11.17 -8.72
N SER A 217 11.81 10.64 -7.75
CA SER A 217 10.80 9.59 -7.97
C SER A 217 9.41 10.09 -7.56
N PHE A 218 8.44 9.86 -8.43
CA PHE A 218 7.04 10.28 -8.26
C PHE A 218 6.09 9.08 -8.14
N GLY A 219 6.64 7.91 -7.78
CA GLY A 219 5.89 6.66 -7.70
C GLY A 219 5.29 6.21 -9.03
N GLY A 220 4.42 5.19 -8.97
CA GLY A 220 3.88 4.52 -10.15
C GLY A 220 2.83 5.29 -10.94
N TYR A 221 2.37 6.45 -10.45
CA TYR A 221 1.50 7.36 -11.22
C TYR A 221 2.31 8.34 -12.07
N GLY A 222 3.57 8.58 -11.69
CA GLY A 222 4.47 9.47 -12.39
C GLY A 222 4.03 10.93 -12.40
N LEU A 223 4.85 11.73 -13.09
CA LEU A 223 4.62 13.15 -13.26
C LEU A 223 4.90 13.52 -14.72
N PRO A 224 3.91 13.39 -15.62
CA PRO A 224 4.10 13.64 -17.06
C PRO A 224 4.63 15.04 -17.39
N GLY A 225 4.33 16.02 -16.53
CA GLY A 225 4.80 17.40 -16.66
C GLY A 225 6.21 17.68 -16.12
N LEU A 226 7.00 16.65 -15.76
CA LEU A 226 8.35 16.85 -15.25
C LEU A 226 9.31 17.33 -16.36
N GLU A 227 9.79 18.57 -16.25
CA GLU A 227 10.74 19.16 -17.21
C GLU A 227 12.17 18.58 -17.06
N THR A 228 12.43 17.45 -17.73
CA THR A 228 13.73 16.77 -17.66
C THR A 228 14.90 17.60 -18.20
N GLU A 229 14.65 18.50 -19.16
CA GLU A 229 15.61 19.43 -19.71
C GLU A 229 16.07 20.46 -18.67
N ALA A 230 15.17 20.92 -17.81
CA ALA A 230 15.52 21.78 -16.68
C ALA A 230 16.39 21.01 -15.68
N LEU A 231 16.04 19.75 -15.40
CA LEU A 231 16.83 18.88 -14.52
C LEU A 231 18.26 18.62 -15.07
N ALA A 232 18.42 18.53 -16.39
CA ALA A 232 19.72 18.34 -17.05
C ALA A 232 20.66 19.56 -16.94
N LYS A 233 20.17 20.71 -16.46
CA LYS A 233 20.98 21.92 -16.22
C LYS A 233 21.71 21.88 -14.87
N PHE A 234 21.32 21.01 -13.93
CA PHE A 234 21.96 20.89 -12.61
C PHE A 234 23.32 20.16 -12.68
N LYS A 235 24.36 20.81 -13.22
CA LYS A 235 25.69 20.19 -13.46
C LYS A 235 26.44 19.75 -12.20
N LYS A 236 26.06 20.28 -11.03
CA LYS A 236 26.64 19.93 -9.73
C LYS A 236 26.12 18.59 -9.18
N TYR A 237 25.04 18.06 -9.74
CA TYR A 237 24.39 16.85 -9.29
C TYR A 237 24.28 15.83 -10.42
N THR A 238 24.10 14.57 -10.05
CA THR A 238 23.56 13.54 -10.93
C THR A 238 22.09 13.36 -10.56
N VAL A 239 21.17 13.75 -11.43
CA VAL A 239 19.73 13.59 -11.20
C VAL A 239 19.29 12.26 -11.79
N VAL A 240 18.73 11.39 -10.96
CA VAL A 240 18.23 10.07 -11.32
C VAL A 240 16.71 10.08 -11.20
N THR A 241 16.01 9.54 -12.18
CA THR A 241 14.55 9.29 -12.09
C THR A 241 14.23 7.83 -12.39
N THR A 242 13.08 7.38 -11.91
CA THR A 242 12.52 6.09 -12.31
C THR A 242 11.60 6.29 -13.51
N ALA A 243 11.85 5.54 -14.59
CA ALA A 243 11.02 5.62 -15.79
C ALA A 243 9.65 5.01 -15.50
N ASN A 244 8.59 5.81 -15.51
CA ASN A 244 7.22 5.30 -15.53
C ASN A 244 6.92 4.73 -16.92
N LEU A 245 7.13 3.43 -17.09
CA LEU A 245 6.57 2.72 -18.23
C LEU A 245 5.15 2.30 -17.86
N PRO A 246 4.14 2.59 -18.70
CA PRO A 246 2.80 2.05 -18.50
C PRO A 246 2.90 0.53 -18.41
N LEU A 247 2.29 -0.07 -17.38
CA LEU A 247 2.26 -1.50 -17.02
C LEU A 247 1.72 -2.46 -18.12
N GLY A 248 1.56 -1.98 -19.36
CA GLY A 248 0.98 -2.70 -20.49
C GLY A 248 1.88 -2.91 -21.71
N ARG A 249 3.17 -2.55 -21.69
CA ARG A 249 4.07 -2.85 -22.82
C ARG A 249 5.05 -3.96 -22.49
N ALA A 250 4.96 -5.03 -23.29
CA ALA A 250 5.74 -6.25 -23.23
C ALA A 250 7.23 -6.01 -22.95
N ARG A 251 7.82 -6.92 -22.16
CA ARG A 251 9.26 -7.18 -22.02
C ARG A 251 9.96 -7.02 -23.38
N LYS A 252 10.50 -5.84 -23.64
CA LYS A 252 11.57 -5.64 -24.60
C LYS A 252 12.79 -5.30 -23.76
N GLU A 253 13.91 -5.97 -24.05
CA GLU A 253 15.21 -5.65 -23.49
C GLU A 253 15.53 -4.18 -23.76
N MET A 254 15.22 -3.33 -22.77
CA MET A 254 15.53 -1.92 -22.80
C MET A 254 16.78 -1.65 -21.96
N PRO A 255 17.57 -0.62 -22.30
CA PRO A 255 18.76 -0.27 -21.53
C PRO A 255 18.41 -0.06 -20.04
N THR A 256 19.25 -0.58 -19.16
CA THR A 256 19.13 -0.46 -17.69
C THR A 256 18.99 1.01 -17.24
N ALA A 257 19.64 1.92 -17.98
CA ALA A 257 19.52 3.36 -17.80
C ALA A 257 19.77 4.14 -19.11
N GLU A 258 19.11 5.29 -19.28
CA GLU A 258 19.32 6.26 -20.36
C GLU A 258 19.88 7.58 -19.78
N ARG A 259 20.90 8.18 -20.42
CA ARG A 259 21.60 9.38 -19.91
C ARG A 259 21.51 10.56 -20.87
N LYS A 260 21.10 11.72 -20.35
CA LYS A 260 21.14 13.02 -21.04
C LYS A 260 21.80 14.08 -20.13
N GLY A 261 23.10 14.33 -20.35
CA GLY A 261 23.87 15.26 -19.52
C GLY A 261 24.02 14.78 -18.07
N SER A 262 23.48 15.56 -17.12
CA SER A 262 23.43 15.23 -15.67
C SER A 262 22.21 14.40 -15.29
N PHE A 263 21.29 14.16 -16.22
CA PHE A 263 20.06 13.42 -15.99
C PHE A 263 20.21 11.96 -16.43
N ILE A 264 19.77 11.03 -15.59
CA ILE A 264 19.75 9.58 -15.85
C ILE A 264 18.34 9.05 -15.54
N SER A 265 17.74 8.34 -16.48
CA SER A 265 16.48 7.61 -16.28
C SER A 265 16.80 6.12 -16.12
N VAL A 266 16.32 5.50 -15.03
CA VAL A 266 16.52 4.08 -14.73
C VAL A 266 15.22 3.33 -14.92
N ASN A 267 15.27 2.13 -15.50
CA ASN A 267 14.10 1.26 -15.64
C ASN A 267 13.75 0.64 -14.27
N GLU A 268 12.47 0.67 -13.86
CA GLU A 268 12.02 0.09 -12.58
C GLU A 268 12.13 -1.45 -12.54
N GLU A 269 12.25 -2.11 -13.70
CA GLU A 269 12.44 -3.56 -13.81
C GLU A 269 13.92 -4.03 -13.74
N ALA A 270 14.88 -3.09 -13.62
CA ALA A 270 16.32 -3.36 -13.66
C ALA A 270 16.95 -3.74 -12.30
#